data_AF-A0A357MZV6-F1
#
_entry.id   AF-A0A357MZV6-F1
#
_cell.length_a   1.000
_cell.length_b   1.000
_cell.length_c   1.000
_cell.angle_alpha   90.00
_cell.angle_beta   90.00
_cell.angle_gamma   90.00
#
_symmetry.space_group_name_H-M   'P 1'
#
loop_
_entity.id
_entity.type
_entity.pdbx_description
1 polymer ?
#
loop_
_entity_poly.entity_id
_entity_poly.type
_entity_poly.pdbx_seq_one_letter_code
_entity_poly.pdbx_strand_id
1 'polypeptide(L)'
;LPDWQGRQLHLVLARVLDTASRYLDSVLGQYRSGMRDDLAYRIARRDMHNADAALSTALSNMLREPGHVRRNLDAGFHFLALSNTLLGHLSALGAHRDQVDSYAGDPLALAAGERVRKALQQLATALTARQPVSEEDNDADRAVAAELEQIEEAMPPKLQLIRTQMALVLRLLPKVRAAANQAVATLT
;
A
#
# COMPACT_ATOMS: atom_id res chain seq x y z
N LEU A 1 -21.10 1.61 -23.57
CA LEU A 1 -20.37 2.34 -22.50
C LEU A 1 -18.98 2.67 -23.02
N PRO A 2 -18.35 3.77 -22.57
CA PRO A 2 -17.19 4.28 -23.28
C PRO A 2 -15.88 3.75 -22.67
N ASP A 3 -14.97 3.26 -23.53
CA ASP A 3 -13.70 2.58 -23.21
C ASP A 3 -12.67 3.39 -22.39
N TRP A 4 -13.05 4.55 -21.85
CA TRP A 4 -12.14 5.46 -21.14
C TRP A 4 -11.76 4.94 -19.75
N GLN A 5 -12.60 4.13 -19.10
CA GLN A 5 -12.31 3.60 -17.76
C GLN A 5 -11.16 2.60 -17.80
N GLY A 6 -11.15 1.68 -18.77
CA GLY A 6 -10.00 0.82 -19.03
C GLY A 6 -8.72 1.61 -19.32
N ARG A 7 -8.81 2.66 -20.15
CA ARG A 7 -7.66 3.56 -20.42
C ARG A 7 -7.16 4.31 -19.20
N GLN A 8 -7.95 4.46 -18.14
CA GLN A 8 -7.57 5.18 -16.91
C GLN A 8 -7.24 4.27 -15.73
N LEU A 9 -7.27 2.94 -15.89
CA LEU A 9 -7.01 1.99 -14.80
C LEU A 9 -5.68 2.25 -14.09
N HIS A 10 -4.59 2.50 -14.83
CA HIS A 10 -3.29 2.90 -14.27
C HIS A 10 -3.37 4.09 -13.28
N LEU A 11 -4.21 5.10 -13.53
CA LEU A 11 -4.40 6.24 -12.63
C LEU A 11 -5.19 5.84 -11.37
N VAL A 12 -6.16 4.94 -11.51
CA VAL A 12 -6.93 4.42 -10.37
C VAL A 12 -6.03 3.60 -9.45
N LEU A 13 -5.19 2.72 -10.03
CA LEU A 13 -4.19 1.95 -9.28
C LEU A 13 -3.16 2.87 -8.61
N ALA A 14 -2.65 3.87 -9.34
CA ALA A 14 -1.72 4.87 -8.80
C ALA A 14 -2.33 5.61 -7.60
N ARG A 15 -3.60 5.99 -7.71
CA ARG A 15 -4.31 6.70 -6.65
C ARG A 15 -4.41 5.87 -5.37
N VAL A 16 -4.69 4.57 -5.48
CA VAL A 16 -4.72 3.66 -4.33
C VAL A 16 -3.38 3.64 -3.60
N LEU A 17 -2.26 3.55 -4.32
CA LEU A 17 -0.93 3.48 -3.73
C LEU A 17 -0.47 4.82 -3.13
N ASP A 18 -0.82 5.94 -3.77
CA ASP A 18 -0.60 7.29 -3.24
C ASP A 18 -1.38 7.50 -1.93
N THR A 19 -2.67 7.14 -1.89
CA THR A 19 -3.47 7.25 -0.66
C THR A 19 -2.99 6.30 0.43
N ALA A 20 -2.50 5.11 0.08
CA ALA A 20 -1.91 4.17 1.03
C ALA A 20 -0.64 4.75 1.66
N SER A 21 0.23 5.39 0.86
CA SER A 21 1.45 6.04 1.34
C SER A 21 1.14 7.18 2.31
N ARG A 22 0.18 8.05 1.97
CA ARG A 22 -0.26 9.15 2.85
C ARG A 22 -0.91 8.64 4.14
N TYR A 23 -1.67 7.55 4.05
CA TYR A 23 -2.26 6.94 5.23
C TYR A 23 -1.20 6.37 6.16
N LEU A 24 -0.21 5.65 5.62
CA LEU A 24 0.95 5.18 6.39
C LEU A 24 1.69 6.36 7.04
N ASP A 25 2.01 7.41 6.27
CA ASP A 25 2.75 8.56 6.79
C ASP A 25 2.02 9.23 7.97
N SER A 26 0.71 9.37 7.88
CA SER A 26 -0.11 9.90 8.97
C SER A 26 -0.09 8.99 10.22
N VAL A 27 -0.13 7.67 10.04
CA VAL A 27 0.01 6.71 11.16
C VAL A 27 1.38 6.81 11.81
N LEU A 28 2.46 6.78 11.03
CA LEU A 28 3.83 6.87 11.55
C LEU A 28 4.11 8.22 12.23
N GLY A 29 3.50 9.31 11.74
CA GLY A 29 3.55 10.62 12.37
C GLY A 29 2.95 10.64 13.77
N GLN A 30 1.84 9.91 14.01
CA GLN A 30 1.21 9.82 15.33
C GLN A 30 2.01 8.96 16.32
N TYR A 31 2.74 7.94 15.86
CA TYR A 31 3.65 7.20 16.75
C TYR A 31 4.74 8.09 17.36
N ARG A 32 5.24 9.09 16.61
CA ARG A 32 6.28 10.02 17.06
C ARG A 32 5.76 11.18 17.89
N SER A 33 4.59 11.71 17.55
CA SER A 33 4.08 12.98 18.11
C SER A 33 2.84 12.85 18.99
N GLY A 34 2.31 11.63 19.14
CA GLY A 34 1.02 11.36 19.75
C GLY A 34 -0.16 11.77 18.87
N MET A 35 -1.39 11.59 19.38
CA MET A 35 -2.65 11.94 18.68
C MET A 35 -2.89 13.46 18.62
N ARG A 36 -1.95 14.23 18.04
CA ARG A 36 -2.06 15.68 17.91
C ARG A 36 -2.83 16.14 16.68
N ASP A 37 -2.81 15.36 15.60
CA ASP A 37 -3.49 15.66 14.35
C ASP A 37 -4.40 14.50 13.92
N ASP A 38 -5.51 14.34 14.64
CA ASP A 38 -6.50 13.30 14.35
C ASP A 38 -7.26 13.58 13.05
N LEU A 39 -7.38 14.86 12.64
CA LEU A 39 -8.07 15.23 11.41
C LEU A 39 -7.29 14.75 10.17
N ALA A 40 -5.98 15.01 10.10
CA ALA A 40 -5.16 14.54 8.99
C ALA A 40 -5.21 13.01 8.86
N TYR A 41 -5.14 12.29 9.99
CA TYR A 41 -5.28 10.83 10.02
C TYR A 41 -6.64 10.36 9.50
N ARG A 42 -7.73 10.96 9.97
CA ARG A 42 -9.09 10.59 9.52
C ARG A 42 -9.29 10.85 8.03
N ILE A 43 -8.74 11.95 7.51
CA ILE A 43 -8.76 12.27 6.08
C ILE A 43 -7.98 11.21 5.30
N ALA A 44 -6.74 10.92 5.69
CA ALA A 44 -5.89 9.97 4.98
C ALA A 44 -6.50 8.55 4.97
N ARG A 45 -7.05 8.11 6.11
CA ARG A 45 -7.78 6.84 6.21
C ARG A 45 -8.97 6.78 5.26
N ARG A 46 -9.82 7.82 5.28
CA ARG A 46 -11.00 7.91 4.42
C ARG A 46 -10.61 7.91 2.95
N ASP A 47 -9.58 8.66 2.58
CA ASP A 47 -9.13 8.78 1.21
C ASP A 47 -8.62 7.44 0.65
N MET A 48 -7.91 6.65 1.46
CA MET A 48 -7.52 5.28 1.09
C MET A 48 -8.73 4.37 0.87
N HIS A 49 -9.70 4.37 1.80
CA HIS A 49 -10.94 3.59 1.62
C HIS A 49 -11.71 4.01 0.35
N ASN A 50 -11.80 5.31 0.08
CA ASN A 50 -12.46 5.83 -1.12
C ASN A 50 -11.74 5.41 -2.40
N ALA A 51 -10.39 5.40 -2.40
CA ALA A 51 -9.61 4.94 -3.53
C ALA A 51 -9.81 3.45 -3.80
N ASP A 52 -9.86 2.61 -2.76
CA ASP A 52 -10.11 1.17 -2.89
C ASP A 52 -11.53 0.88 -3.45
N ALA A 53 -12.54 1.61 -2.94
CA ALA A 53 -13.90 1.52 -3.46
C ALA A 53 -14.03 1.99 -4.92
N ALA A 54 -13.29 3.04 -5.30
CA ALA A 54 -13.23 3.51 -6.68
C ALA A 54 -12.57 2.47 -7.60
N LEU A 55 -11.52 1.77 -7.15
CA LEU A 55 -10.91 0.67 -7.88
C LEU A 55 -11.91 -0.48 -8.09
N SER A 56 -12.59 -0.93 -7.03
CA SER A 56 -13.61 -1.97 -7.11
C SER A 56 -14.72 -1.60 -8.11
N THR A 57 -15.18 -0.35 -8.07
CA THR A 57 -16.19 0.18 -9.00
C THR A 57 -15.68 0.20 -10.45
N ALA A 58 -14.45 0.65 -10.68
CA ALA A 58 -13.84 0.68 -12.00
C ALA A 58 -13.75 -0.74 -12.60
N LEU A 59 -13.24 -1.72 -11.84
CA LEU A 59 -13.14 -3.10 -12.29
C LEU A 59 -14.53 -3.75 -12.55
N SER A 60 -15.50 -3.46 -11.69
CA SER A 60 -16.89 -3.93 -11.86
C SER A 60 -17.55 -3.39 -13.12
N ASN A 61 -17.26 -2.14 -13.49
CA ASN A 61 -17.75 -1.54 -14.72
C ASN A 61 -17.06 -2.12 -15.96
N MET A 62 -15.74 -2.33 -15.90
CA MET A 62 -14.96 -2.95 -16.97
C MET A 62 -15.42 -4.38 -17.29
N LEU A 63 -15.94 -5.15 -16.32
CA LEU A 63 -16.57 -6.46 -16.59
C LEU A 63 -17.74 -6.39 -17.57
N ARG A 64 -18.42 -5.23 -17.66
CA ARG A 64 -19.56 -5.00 -18.55
C ARG A 64 -19.13 -4.54 -19.96
N GLU A 65 -17.84 -4.27 -20.17
CA GLU A 65 -17.31 -3.86 -21.47
C GLU A 65 -17.16 -5.05 -22.43
N PRO A 66 -17.03 -4.84 -23.75
CA PRO A 66 -16.80 -5.90 -24.72
C PRO A 66 -15.50 -6.70 -24.44
N GLY A 67 -15.46 -7.98 -24.82
CA GLY A 67 -14.36 -8.88 -24.45
C GLY A 67 -12.94 -8.44 -24.85
N HIS A 68 -12.79 -7.62 -25.89
CA HIS A 68 -11.48 -7.06 -26.28
C HIS A 68 -10.95 -6.02 -25.27
N VAL A 69 -11.81 -5.39 -24.47
CA VAL A 69 -11.46 -4.44 -23.40
C VAL A 69 -11.27 -5.13 -22.05
N ARG A 70 -11.78 -6.35 -21.88
CA ARG A 70 -11.63 -7.18 -20.66
C ARG A 70 -10.24 -7.82 -20.51
N ARG A 71 -9.32 -7.58 -21.44
CA ARG A 71 -7.97 -8.15 -21.37
C ARG A 71 -7.34 -7.75 -20.02
N ASN A 72 -7.02 -8.76 -19.21
CA ASN A 72 -6.34 -8.65 -17.91
C ASN A 72 -7.11 -7.99 -16.76
N LEU A 73 -8.43 -8.12 -16.77
CA LEU A 73 -9.24 -7.89 -15.57
C LEU A 73 -8.77 -8.72 -14.36
N ASP A 74 -8.26 -9.92 -14.59
CA ASP A 74 -7.73 -10.79 -13.54
C ASP A 74 -6.55 -10.14 -12.78
N ALA A 75 -5.65 -9.45 -13.50
CA ALA A 75 -4.55 -8.70 -12.88
C ALA A 75 -5.07 -7.51 -12.05
N GLY A 76 -6.10 -6.81 -12.54
CA GLY A 76 -6.78 -5.76 -11.80
C GLY A 76 -7.45 -6.26 -10.51
N PHE A 77 -8.16 -7.40 -10.57
CA PHE A 77 -8.76 -8.02 -9.39
C PHE A 77 -7.72 -8.56 -8.42
N HIS A 78 -6.61 -9.11 -8.91
CA HIS A 78 -5.49 -9.50 -8.07
C HIS A 78 -4.89 -8.29 -7.36
N PHE A 79 -4.67 -7.17 -8.06
CA PHE A 79 -4.23 -5.94 -7.43
C PHE A 79 -5.24 -5.45 -6.37
N LEU A 80 -6.55 -5.48 -6.65
CA LEU A 80 -7.59 -5.10 -5.69
C LEU A 80 -7.55 -5.97 -4.42
N ALA A 81 -7.30 -7.28 -4.56
CA ALA A 81 -7.14 -8.17 -3.41
C ALA A 81 -5.93 -7.76 -2.57
N LEU A 82 -4.79 -7.47 -3.22
CA LEU A 82 -3.58 -7.01 -2.55
C LEU A 82 -3.77 -5.64 -1.89
N SER A 83 -4.48 -4.69 -2.51
CA SER A 83 -4.75 -3.37 -1.91
C SER A 83 -5.63 -3.48 -0.67
N ASN A 84 -6.60 -4.39 -0.67
CA ASN A 84 -7.42 -4.69 0.50
C ASN A 84 -6.59 -5.30 1.64
N THR A 85 -5.67 -6.20 1.33
CA THR A 85 -4.71 -6.72 2.33
C THR A 85 -3.81 -5.60 2.89
N LEU A 86 -3.27 -4.74 2.03
CA LEU A 86 -2.48 -3.57 2.44
C LEU A 86 -3.27 -2.66 3.38
N LEU A 87 -4.50 -2.31 3.01
CA LEU A 87 -5.40 -1.50 3.82
C LEU A 87 -5.68 -2.14 5.18
N GLY A 88 -5.80 -3.46 5.25
CA GLY A 88 -5.91 -4.22 6.50
C GLY A 88 -4.71 -4.01 7.42
N HIS A 89 -3.49 -4.15 6.91
CA HIS A 89 -2.26 -3.92 7.69
C HIS A 89 -2.13 -2.47 8.15
N LEU A 90 -2.41 -1.50 7.28
CA LEU A 90 -2.40 -0.08 7.64
C LEU A 90 -3.47 0.26 8.68
N SER A 91 -4.64 -0.39 8.62
CA SER A 91 -5.71 -0.24 9.61
C SER A 91 -5.33 -0.82 10.97
N ALA A 92 -4.65 -1.97 11.00
CA ALA A 92 -4.15 -2.54 12.24
C ALA A 92 -3.13 -1.59 12.91
N LEU A 93 -2.20 -1.02 12.15
CA LEU A 93 -1.28 0.01 12.64
C LEU A 93 -2.02 1.25 13.17
N GLY A 94 -2.96 1.77 12.38
CA GLY A 94 -3.75 2.96 12.73
C GLY A 94 -4.65 2.79 13.96
N ALA A 95 -5.10 1.57 14.26
CA ALA A 95 -5.88 1.28 15.48
C ALA A 95 -5.06 1.46 16.77
N HIS A 96 -3.73 1.34 16.67
CA HIS A 96 -2.78 1.43 17.79
C HIS A 96 -1.84 2.64 17.67
N ARG A 97 -2.28 3.71 16.99
CA ARG A 97 -1.48 4.89 16.61
C ARG A 97 -1.17 5.89 17.74
N ASP A 98 -1.49 5.57 18.99
CA ASP A 98 -1.10 6.44 20.09
C ASP A 98 0.44 6.49 20.21
N GLN A 99 0.97 7.42 21.02
CA GLN A 99 2.42 7.60 21.12
C GLN A 99 3.09 6.28 21.54
N VAL A 100 4.15 5.89 20.82
CA VAL A 100 4.91 4.67 21.10
C VAL A 100 6.38 5.04 21.23
N ASP A 101 6.83 5.31 22.46
CA ASP A 101 8.22 5.73 22.71
C ASP A 101 9.23 4.67 22.24
N SER A 102 8.87 3.38 22.36
CA SER A 102 9.70 2.28 21.86
C SER A 102 9.82 2.23 20.33
N TYR A 103 8.91 2.83 19.58
CA TYR A 103 9.03 2.98 18.12
C TYR A 103 10.08 4.03 17.76
N ALA A 104 10.11 5.16 18.48
CA ALA A 104 11.12 6.20 18.26
C ALA A 104 12.55 5.72 18.55
N GLY A 105 12.69 4.73 19.45
CA GLY A 105 13.96 4.09 19.79
C GLY A 105 14.32 2.87 18.94
N ASP A 106 13.53 2.51 17.92
CA ASP A 106 13.77 1.31 17.09
C ASP A 106 14.16 1.68 15.64
N PRO A 107 15.46 1.71 15.31
CA PRO A 107 15.93 2.07 13.96
C PRO A 107 15.37 1.17 12.86
N LEU A 108 15.12 -0.11 13.16
CA LEU A 108 14.62 -1.07 12.18
C LEU A 108 13.18 -0.75 11.80
N ALA A 109 12.32 -0.46 12.80
CA ALA A 109 10.94 -0.07 12.55
C ALA A 109 10.83 1.29 11.83
N LEU A 110 11.71 2.25 12.16
CA LEU A 110 11.79 3.54 11.47
C LEU A 110 12.20 3.38 10.00
N ALA A 111 13.26 2.62 9.74
CA ALA A 111 13.75 2.34 8.40
C ALA A 111 12.71 1.59 7.56
N ALA A 112 12.02 0.62 8.15
CA ALA A 112 10.95 -0.13 7.50
C ALA A 112 9.78 0.77 7.08
N GLY A 113 9.32 1.66 7.97
CA GLY A 113 8.25 2.61 7.68
C GLY A 113 8.60 3.52 6.50
N GLU A 114 9.82 4.07 6.49
CA GLU A 114 10.31 4.89 5.39
C GLU A 114 10.44 4.10 4.08
N ARG A 115 10.95 2.87 4.16
CA ARG A 115 11.08 1.97 3.00
C ARG A 115 9.73 1.68 2.36
N VAL A 116 8.72 1.31 3.15
CA VAL A 116 7.36 1.07 2.65
C VAL A 116 6.78 2.34 2.04
N ARG A 117 6.90 3.49 2.73
CA ARG A 117 6.40 4.79 2.24
C ARG A 117 6.99 5.14 0.88
N LYS A 118 8.31 5.00 0.72
CA LYS A 118 9.05 5.25 -0.52
C LYS A 118 8.61 4.29 -1.63
N ALA A 119 8.51 3.01 -1.34
CA ALA A 119 8.07 2.00 -2.32
C ALA A 119 6.68 2.31 -2.88
N LEU A 120 5.71 2.64 -2.01
CA LEU A 120 4.35 3.02 -2.42
C LEU A 120 4.33 4.29 -3.30
N GLN A 121 5.17 5.28 -2.98
CA GLN A 121 5.29 6.51 -3.80
C GLN A 121 5.92 6.25 -5.16
N GLN A 122 6.97 5.42 -5.23
CA GLN A 122 7.62 5.04 -6.48
C GLN A 122 6.64 4.28 -7.39
N LEU A 123 5.92 3.32 -6.83
CA LEU A 123 4.84 2.59 -7.48
C LEU A 123 3.77 3.53 -8.05
N ALA A 124 3.25 4.43 -7.23
CA ALA A 124 2.23 5.40 -7.66
C ALA A 124 2.74 6.33 -8.78
N THR A 125 4.00 6.77 -8.68
CA THR A 125 4.64 7.64 -9.67
C THR A 125 4.80 6.91 -11.01
N ALA A 126 5.33 5.69 -11.00
CA ALA A 126 5.51 4.88 -12.21
C ALA A 126 4.16 4.62 -12.90
N LEU A 127 3.13 4.22 -12.14
CA LEU A 127 1.79 3.98 -12.67
C LEU A 127 1.17 5.25 -13.26
N THR A 128 1.33 6.40 -12.60
CA THR A 128 0.85 7.70 -13.11
C THR A 128 1.52 8.05 -14.44
N ALA A 129 2.82 7.79 -14.57
CA ALA A 129 3.59 8.02 -15.78
C ALA A 129 3.42 6.92 -16.85
N ARG A 130 2.60 5.88 -16.58
CA ARG A 130 2.49 4.66 -17.41
C ARG A 130 3.83 3.98 -17.69
N GLN A 131 4.72 4.02 -16.72
CA GLN A 131 6.00 3.33 -16.79
C GLN A 131 5.94 1.99 -16.06
N PRO A 132 6.71 1.00 -16.50
CA PRO A 132 6.92 -0.22 -15.73
C PRO A 132 7.42 0.10 -14.32
N VAL A 133 6.93 -0.64 -13.34
CA VAL A 133 7.39 -0.58 -11.96
C VAL A 133 8.68 -1.40 -11.85
N SER A 134 9.75 -0.79 -11.32
CA SER A 134 11.01 -1.49 -11.03
C SER A 134 10.82 -2.51 -9.91
N GLU A 135 11.34 -3.72 -10.11
CA GLU A 135 11.30 -4.85 -9.17
C GLU A 135 12.63 -5.07 -8.43
N GLU A 136 13.63 -4.20 -8.65
CA GLU A 136 14.99 -4.31 -8.09
C GLU A 136 15.01 -4.36 -6.55
N ASP A 137 14.06 -3.66 -5.92
CA ASP A 137 13.94 -3.59 -4.46
C ASP A 137 13.33 -4.85 -3.81
N ASN A 138 12.87 -5.83 -4.59
CA ASN A 138 12.12 -6.99 -4.07
C ASN A 138 12.91 -7.84 -3.06
N ASP A 139 14.19 -8.08 -3.30
CA ASP A 139 15.04 -8.85 -2.37
C ASP A 139 15.35 -8.07 -1.09
N ALA A 140 15.62 -6.77 -1.24
CA ALA A 140 15.86 -5.90 -0.09
C ALA A 140 14.60 -5.75 0.77
N ASP A 141 13.40 -5.67 0.17
CA ASP A 141 12.13 -5.67 0.92
C ASP A 141 11.95 -6.98 1.72
N ARG A 142 12.26 -8.13 1.10
CA ARG A 142 12.20 -9.44 1.77
C ARG A 142 13.20 -9.57 2.91
N ALA A 143 14.41 -9.04 2.75
CA ALA A 143 15.44 -9.06 3.78
C ALA A 143 15.01 -8.25 5.01
N VAL A 144 14.55 -7.02 4.82
CA VAL A 144 14.05 -6.18 5.92
C VAL A 144 12.84 -6.80 6.60
N ALA A 145 11.93 -7.44 5.84
CA ALA A 145 10.81 -8.16 6.42
C ALA A 145 11.27 -9.30 7.35
N ALA A 146 12.28 -10.08 6.93
CA ALA A 146 12.84 -11.16 7.73
C ALA A 146 13.53 -10.65 9.01
N GLU A 147 14.17 -9.48 8.97
CA GLU A 147 14.73 -8.84 10.16
C GLU A 147 13.64 -8.38 11.13
N LEU A 148 12.57 -7.76 10.64
CA LEU A 148 11.44 -7.32 11.48
C LEU A 148 10.69 -8.49 12.14
N GLU A 149 10.67 -9.65 11.50
CA GLU A 149 10.06 -10.88 12.02
C GLU A 149 10.84 -11.46 13.22
N GLN A 150 12.08 -10.99 13.46
CA GLN A 150 12.84 -11.34 14.66
C GLN A 150 12.31 -10.54 15.86
N ILE A 151 11.25 -11.09 16.47
CA ILE A 151 10.62 -10.53 17.67
C ILE A 151 11.22 -11.16 18.92
N GLU A 152 11.76 -10.32 19.80
CA GLU A 152 12.26 -10.72 21.11
C GLU A 152 11.13 -10.74 22.15
N GLU A 153 11.18 -11.68 23.10
CA GLU A 153 10.15 -11.81 24.16
C GLU A 153 10.02 -10.55 25.02
N ALA A 154 11.13 -9.83 25.24
CA ALA A 154 11.17 -8.58 26.00
C ALA A 154 10.60 -7.37 25.24
N MET A 155 10.28 -7.50 23.96
CA MET A 155 9.84 -6.38 23.14
C MET A 155 8.46 -5.89 23.58
N PRO A 156 8.22 -4.57 23.71
CA PRO A 156 6.90 -4.05 24.07
C PRO A 156 5.82 -4.48 23.07
N PRO A 157 4.60 -4.87 23.49
CA PRO A 157 3.57 -5.42 22.59
C PRO A 157 3.23 -4.53 21.39
N LYS A 158 3.23 -3.20 21.58
CA LYS A 158 2.98 -2.26 20.47
C LYS A 158 4.11 -2.24 19.45
N LEU A 159 5.36 -2.37 19.90
CA LEU A 159 6.50 -2.43 18.98
C LEU A 159 6.48 -3.75 18.20
N GLN A 160 6.13 -4.86 18.87
CA GLN A 160 5.92 -6.15 18.20
C GLN A 160 4.88 -6.03 17.09
N LEU A 161 3.72 -5.44 17.40
CA LEU A 161 2.67 -5.18 16.41
C LEU A 161 3.19 -4.36 15.22
N ILE A 162 3.89 -3.24 15.49
CA ILE A 162 4.42 -2.37 14.43
C ILE A 162 5.38 -3.14 13.52
N ARG A 163 6.34 -3.88 14.11
CA ARG A 163 7.29 -4.70 13.34
C ARG A 163 6.56 -5.77 12.51
N THR A 164 5.64 -6.51 13.12
CA THR A 164 4.86 -7.53 12.43
C THR A 164 4.06 -6.95 11.25
N GLN A 165 3.32 -5.86 11.44
CA GLN A 165 2.54 -5.27 10.35
C GLN A 165 3.44 -4.67 9.25
N MET A 166 4.57 -4.03 9.60
CA MET A 166 5.54 -3.56 8.61
C MET A 166 6.17 -4.71 7.81
N ALA A 167 6.53 -5.82 8.47
CA ALA A 167 7.03 -7.01 7.81
C ALA A 167 6.02 -7.56 6.79
N LEU A 168 4.75 -7.70 7.20
CA LEU A 168 3.68 -8.17 6.32
C LEU A 168 3.48 -7.26 5.10
N VAL A 169 3.56 -5.94 5.28
CA VAL A 169 3.50 -4.99 4.16
C VAL A 169 4.71 -5.15 3.23
N LEU A 170 5.93 -5.27 3.76
CA LEU A 170 7.13 -5.51 2.95
C LEU A 170 7.06 -6.84 2.17
N ARG A 171 6.50 -7.90 2.77
CA ARG A 171 6.22 -9.18 2.10
C ARG A 171 5.20 -9.05 0.97
N LEU A 172 4.28 -8.08 1.07
CA LEU A 172 3.24 -7.81 0.09
C LEU A 172 3.76 -7.01 -1.11
N LEU A 173 4.72 -6.11 -0.92
CA LEU A 173 5.22 -5.19 -1.95
C LEU A 173 5.65 -5.89 -3.25
N PRO A 174 6.42 -7.00 -3.25
CA PRO A 174 6.76 -7.70 -4.49
C PRO A 174 5.55 -8.16 -5.29
N LYS A 175 4.50 -8.63 -4.61
CA LYS A 175 3.25 -9.05 -5.25
C LYS A 175 2.50 -7.85 -5.83
N VAL A 176 2.51 -6.71 -5.13
CA VAL A 176 1.91 -5.45 -5.61
C VAL A 176 2.63 -4.95 -6.86
N ARG A 177 3.98 -4.98 -6.89
CA ARG A 177 4.76 -4.59 -8.09
C ARG A 177 4.43 -5.46 -9.29
N ALA A 178 4.41 -6.79 -9.11
CA ALA A 178 4.08 -7.73 -10.17
C ALA A 178 2.64 -7.53 -10.70
N ALA A 179 1.66 -7.39 -9.80
CA ALA A 179 0.26 -7.15 -10.18
C ALA A 179 0.08 -5.80 -10.89
N ALA A 180 0.77 -4.75 -10.44
CA ALA A 180 0.78 -3.44 -11.07
C ALA A 180 1.34 -3.49 -12.50
N ASN A 181 2.47 -4.17 -12.70
CA ASN A 181 3.07 -4.39 -14.02
C ASN A 181 2.12 -5.16 -14.96
N GLN A 182 1.52 -6.25 -14.48
CA GLN A 182 0.57 -7.04 -15.27
C GLN A 182 -0.69 -6.24 -15.65
N ALA A 183 -1.18 -5.40 -14.75
CA ALA A 183 -2.36 -4.57 -15.01
C ALA A 183 -2.10 -3.43 -16.03
N VAL A 184 -0.85 -2.96 -16.14
CA VAL A 184 -0.48 -1.84 -17.04
C VAL A 184 0.12 -2.28 -18.37
N ALA A 185 0.85 -3.40 -18.43
CA ALA A 185 1.53 -3.89 -19.63
C ALA A 185 0.60 -4.14 -20.84
N THR A 186 -0.71 -4.14 -20.62
CA THR A 186 -1.71 -4.47 -21.64
C THR A 186 -2.68 -3.33 -21.92
N LEU A 187 -2.40 -2.15 -21.37
CA LEU A 187 -3.06 -0.88 -21.70
C LEU A 187 -2.31 -0.11 -22.81
N THR A 188 -1.13 -0.60 -23.20
CA THR A 188 -0.33 -0.21 -24.36
C THR A 188 -0.53 -1.20 -25.49
#